data_AF-A0A643FTG5-F1
#
_entry.id   AF-A0A643FTG5-F1
#
_cell.length_a   1.000
_cell.length_b   1.000
_cell.length_c   1.000
_cell.angle_alpha   90.00
_cell.angle_beta   90.00
_cell.angle_gamma   90.00
#
_symmetry.space_group_name_H-M   'P 1'
#
loop_
_entity.id
_entity.type
_entity.pdbx_description
1 polymer ?
#
loop_
_entity_poly.entity_id
_entity_poly.type
_entity_poly.pdbx_seq_one_letter_code
_entity_poly.pdbx_strand_id
1 'polypeptide(L)'
;MNEREFDNLVSMTRLTPKSREAARLVYVDGKSPSEAGVTVGLSPQRISQILATVKKAESERPLSAAPNTPVTPVDAVRASYAFAVKAARDLFGDEATIRAPGPDERLVGRVEARTDFHLVQHLGRSAVAIHELASLDRVPPLARSVTIQYRAGAAQVLDRDQVQTRESNVR
;
A
#
# COMPACT_ATOMS: atom_id res chain seq x y z
N MET A 1 -12.09 22.27 -3.98
CA MET A 1 -12.18 20.88 -4.45
C MET A 1 -12.09 20.91 -5.96
N ASN A 2 -11.43 19.95 -6.61
CA ASN A 2 -11.38 19.91 -8.08
C ASN A 2 -12.62 19.23 -8.70
N GLU A 3 -12.83 19.39 -10.00
CA GLU A 3 -14.03 18.88 -10.71
C GLU A 3 -14.16 17.35 -10.58
N ARG A 4 -13.05 16.61 -10.67
CA ARG A 4 -13.04 15.15 -10.54
C ARG A 4 -13.40 14.67 -9.14
N GLU A 5 -12.94 15.36 -8.11
CA GLU A 5 -13.29 15.09 -6.72
C GLU A 5 -14.77 15.35 -6.48
N PHE A 6 -15.30 16.45 -7.03
CA PHE A 6 -16.71 16.81 -6.94
C PHE A 6 -17.59 15.77 -7.64
N ASP A 7 -17.25 15.35 -8.86
CA ASP A 7 -18.03 14.36 -9.60
C ASP A 7 -18.07 13.01 -8.88
N ASN A 8 -16.92 12.57 -8.33
CA ASN A 8 -16.87 11.37 -7.51
C ASN A 8 -17.74 11.51 -6.25
N LEU A 9 -17.67 12.64 -5.55
CA LEU A 9 -18.45 12.90 -4.36
C LEU A 9 -19.96 12.88 -4.65
N VAL A 10 -20.38 13.55 -5.72
CA VAL A 10 -21.79 13.65 -6.09
C VAL A 10 -22.33 12.36 -6.70
N SER A 11 -21.49 11.54 -7.35
CA SER A 11 -21.90 10.21 -7.87
C SER A 11 -22.46 9.29 -6.78
N MET A 12 -22.03 9.47 -5.53
CA MET A 12 -22.51 8.73 -4.36
C MET A 12 -23.79 9.31 -3.75
N THR A 13 -24.23 10.49 -4.19
CA THR A 13 -25.41 11.18 -3.68
C THR A 13 -26.59 11.06 -4.65
N ARG A 14 -27.82 11.04 -4.12
CA ARG A 14 -29.06 11.04 -4.93
C ARG A 14 -29.50 12.45 -5.35
N LEU A 15 -28.56 13.32 -5.72
CA LEU A 15 -28.87 14.69 -6.12
C LEU A 15 -29.42 14.75 -7.56
N THR A 16 -30.40 15.62 -7.77
CA THR A 16 -30.93 15.91 -9.11
C THR A 16 -29.89 16.67 -9.96
N PRO A 17 -29.98 16.68 -11.31
CA PRO A 17 -29.05 17.41 -12.16
C PRO A 17 -28.92 18.90 -11.79
N LYS A 18 -30.04 19.59 -11.54
CA LYS A 18 -30.04 20.98 -11.10
C LYS A 18 -29.36 21.16 -9.73
N SER A 19 -29.58 20.23 -8.80
CA SER A 19 -28.92 20.29 -7.49
C SER A 19 -27.41 20.06 -7.58
N ARG A 20 -26.97 19.19 -8.50
CA ARG A 20 -25.56 18.95 -8.79
C ARG A 20 -24.90 20.18 -9.37
N GLU A 21 -25.53 20.82 -10.35
CA GLU A 21 -25.02 22.04 -10.97
C GLU A 21 -24.86 23.17 -9.94
N ALA A 22 -25.87 23.38 -9.09
CA ALA A 22 -25.80 24.39 -8.03
C ALA A 22 -24.68 24.11 -7.01
N ALA A 23 -24.47 22.84 -6.64
CA ALA A 23 -23.35 22.46 -5.78
C ALA A 23 -21.99 22.62 -6.49
N ARG A 24 -21.91 22.35 -7.79
CA ARG A 24 -20.68 22.52 -8.59
C ARG A 24 -20.24 23.98 -8.60
N LEU A 25 -21.17 24.89 -8.85
CA LEU A 25 -20.92 26.33 -8.85
C LEU A 25 -20.30 26.80 -7.52
N VAL A 26 -20.72 26.24 -6.39
CA VAL A 26 -20.21 26.63 -5.07
C VAL A 26 -18.87 25.96 -4.75
N TYR A 27 -18.75 24.64 -4.95
CA TYR A 27 -17.58 23.88 -4.49
C TYR A 27 -16.41 23.84 -5.48
N VAL A 28 -16.68 24.00 -6.78
CA VAL A 28 -15.70 23.97 -7.86
C VAL A 28 -15.43 25.38 -8.35
N ASP A 29 -16.50 26.13 -8.70
CA ASP A 29 -16.37 27.46 -9.31
C ASP A 29 -16.26 28.59 -8.26
N GLY A 30 -16.34 28.26 -6.96
CA GLY A 30 -16.14 29.20 -5.85
C GLY A 30 -17.21 30.28 -5.70
N LYS A 31 -18.38 30.11 -6.34
CA LYS A 31 -19.49 31.06 -6.25
C LYS A 31 -20.12 31.06 -4.86
N SER A 32 -20.72 32.20 -4.50
CA SER A 32 -21.53 32.28 -3.29
C SER A 32 -22.79 31.42 -3.41
N PRO A 33 -23.32 30.83 -2.31
CA PRO A 33 -24.55 30.04 -2.33
C PRO A 33 -25.76 30.82 -2.89
N SER A 34 -25.83 32.12 -2.61
CA SER A 34 -26.89 32.99 -3.13
C SER A 34 -26.80 33.15 -4.64
N GLU A 35 -25.60 33.36 -5.19
CA GLU A 35 -25.39 33.52 -6.62
C GLU A 35 -25.63 32.21 -7.39
N ALA A 36 -25.18 31.08 -6.83
CA ALA A 36 -25.46 29.76 -7.38
C ALA A 36 -26.96 29.44 -7.41
N GLY A 37 -27.70 29.82 -6.35
CA GLY A 37 -29.16 29.70 -6.29
C GLY A 37 -29.87 30.48 -7.38
N VAL A 38 -29.47 31.74 -7.60
CA VAL A 38 -30.02 32.58 -8.67
C VAL A 38 -29.72 32.00 -10.05
N THR A 39 -28.48 31.55 -10.27
CA THR A 39 -28.04 30.97 -11.57
C THR A 39 -28.86 29.75 -11.97
N VAL A 40 -29.18 28.87 -11.00
CA VAL A 40 -29.87 27.58 -11.26
C VAL A 40 -31.38 27.66 -11.01
N GLY A 41 -31.88 28.79 -10.50
CA GLY A 41 -33.30 29.01 -10.18
C GLY A 41 -33.77 28.20 -8.97
N LEU A 42 -32.94 28.10 -7.92
CA LEU A 42 -33.25 27.41 -6.67
C LEU A 42 -33.40 28.39 -5.51
N SER A 43 -34.31 28.08 -4.58
CA SER A 43 -34.49 28.88 -3.37
C SER A 43 -33.27 28.75 -2.43
N PRO A 44 -32.98 29.78 -1.60
CA PRO A 44 -31.85 29.73 -0.65
C PRO A 44 -31.91 28.52 0.29
N GLN A 45 -33.12 28.18 0.78
CA GLN A 45 -33.34 27.00 1.63
C GLN A 45 -32.97 25.70 0.92
N ARG A 46 -33.29 25.58 -0.37
CA ARG A 46 -32.96 24.39 -1.16
C ARG A 46 -31.45 24.29 -1.39
N ILE A 47 -30.76 25.41 -1.62
CA ILE A 47 -29.30 25.46 -1.71
C ILE A 47 -28.67 25.00 -0.39
N SER A 48 -29.13 25.52 0.76
CA SER A 48 -28.61 25.08 2.07
C SER A 48 -28.76 23.58 2.29
N GLN A 49 -29.90 22.99 1.92
CA GLN A 49 -30.13 21.53 2.02
C GLN A 49 -29.19 20.73 1.11
N ILE A 50 -28.95 21.21 -0.12
CA ILE A 50 -28.04 20.57 -1.06
C ILE A 50 -26.61 20.59 -0.51
N LEU A 51 -26.13 21.75 -0.05
CA LEU A 51 -24.78 21.89 0.51
C LEU A 51 -24.61 21.04 1.78
N ALA A 52 -25.62 20.96 2.65
CA ALA A 52 -25.60 20.08 3.81
C ALA A 52 -25.50 18.59 3.41
N THR A 53 -26.19 18.18 2.35
CA THR A 53 -26.12 16.81 1.82
C THR A 53 -24.73 16.49 1.28
N VAL A 54 -24.13 17.41 0.52
CA VAL A 54 -22.77 17.26 -0.02
C VAL A 54 -21.74 17.21 1.11
N LYS A 55 -21.84 18.11 2.10
CA LYS A 55 -20.96 18.13 3.27
C LYS A 55 -21.07 16.86 4.12
N LYS A 56 -22.28 16.31 4.26
CA LYS A 56 -22.50 15.03 4.92
C LYS A 56 -21.83 13.89 4.15
N ALA A 57 -22.00 13.83 2.84
CA ALA A 57 -21.35 12.83 1.99
C ALA A 57 -19.81 12.94 2.02
N GLU A 58 -19.28 14.16 2.12
CA GLU A 58 -17.84 14.41 2.27
C GLU A 58 -17.32 13.89 3.61
N SER A 59 -18.10 14.05 4.68
CA SER A 59 -17.75 13.60 6.03
C SER A 59 -17.89 12.07 6.21
N GLU A 60 -18.83 11.45 5.50
CA GLU A 60 -19.04 10.00 5.47
C GLU A 60 -18.12 9.28 4.47
N ARG A 61 -17.32 10.03 3.69
CA ARG A 61 -16.32 9.47 2.81
C ARG A 61 -15.25 8.77 3.68
N PRO A 62 -15.09 7.43 3.58
CA PRO A 62 -14.02 6.77 4.30
C PRO A 62 -12.69 7.37 3.84
N LEU A 63 -11.84 7.75 4.80
CA LEU A 63 -10.49 8.31 4.63
C LEU A 63 -9.52 7.42 3.81
N SER A 64 -10.00 6.34 3.19
CA SER A 64 -9.24 5.40 2.37
C SER A 64 -9.29 5.65 0.86
N ALA A 65 -9.99 6.68 0.38
CA ALA A 65 -9.92 7.06 -1.03
C ALA A 65 -8.68 7.94 -1.30
N ALA A 66 -7.49 7.35 -1.14
CA ALA A 66 -6.30 7.84 -1.84
C ALA A 66 -6.61 7.92 -3.36
N PRO A 67 -5.99 8.84 -4.12
CA PRO A 67 -6.24 8.93 -5.55
C PRO A 67 -5.96 7.56 -6.19
N ASN A 68 -6.97 7.00 -6.88
CA ASN A 68 -6.87 5.84 -7.77
C ASN A 68 -6.03 6.19 -8.99
N THR A 69 -4.80 6.64 -8.78
CA THR A 69 -3.76 6.51 -9.80
C THR A 69 -3.57 5.01 -9.93
N PRO A 70 -3.74 4.41 -11.12
CA PRO A 70 -3.39 3.01 -11.32
C PRO A 70 -1.90 2.88 -10.98
N VAL A 71 -1.61 2.37 -9.79
CA VAL A 71 -0.24 2.07 -9.37
C VAL A 71 0.22 0.99 -10.33
N THR A 72 1.20 1.31 -11.16
CA THR A 72 1.74 0.30 -12.06
C THR A 72 2.33 -0.84 -11.21
N PRO A 73 2.33 -2.09 -11.69
CA PRO A 73 2.95 -3.20 -10.95
C PRO A 73 4.39 -2.89 -10.51
N VAL A 74 5.13 -2.12 -11.31
CA VAL A 74 6.49 -1.67 -11.02
C VAL A 74 6.54 -0.73 -9.81
N ASP A 75 5.61 0.22 -9.72
CA ASP A 75 5.53 1.15 -8.59
C ASP A 75 5.14 0.42 -7.30
N ALA A 76 4.28 -0.58 -7.39
CA ALA A 76 3.87 -1.40 -6.24
C ALA A 76 5.05 -2.21 -5.69
N VAL A 77 5.85 -2.83 -6.56
CA VAL A 77 7.07 -3.57 -6.16
C VAL A 77 8.09 -2.62 -5.51
N ARG A 78 8.33 -1.44 -6.09
CA ARG A 78 9.23 -0.43 -5.51
C ARG A 78 8.77 0.07 -4.14
N ALA A 79 7.47 0.36 -4.01
CA ALA A 79 6.89 0.75 -2.73
C ALA A 79 7.06 -0.35 -1.68
N SER A 80 6.80 -1.60 -2.05
CA SER A 80 7.02 -2.75 -1.17
C SER A 80 8.47 -2.94 -0.75
N TYR A 81 9.44 -2.68 -1.64
CA TYR A 81 10.87 -2.69 -1.28
C TYR A 81 11.19 -1.59 -0.26
N ALA A 82 10.69 -0.37 -0.47
CA ALA A 82 10.87 0.74 0.47
C ALA A 82 10.29 0.41 1.86
N PHE A 83 9.12 -0.22 1.92
CA PHE A 83 8.54 -0.71 3.18
C PHE A 83 9.39 -1.81 3.84
N ALA A 84 9.97 -2.73 3.05
CA ALA A 84 10.85 -3.75 3.59
C ALA A 84 12.16 -3.16 4.15
N VAL A 85 12.75 -2.18 3.47
CA VAL A 85 13.93 -1.43 3.96
C VAL A 85 13.58 -0.71 5.26
N LYS A 86 12.45 -0.01 5.32
CA LYS A 86 11.99 0.65 6.54
C LYS A 86 11.83 -0.35 7.69
N ALA A 87 11.15 -1.47 7.46
CA ALA A 87 10.98 -2.51 8.49
C ALA A 87 12.33 -3.07 8.98
N ALA A 88 13.30 -3.26 8.08
CA ALA A 88 14.65 -3.67 8.46
C ALA A 88 15.35 -2.62 9.34
N ARG A 89 15.23 -1.32 9.00
CA ARG A 89 15.78 -0.21 9.78
C ARG A 89 15.14 -0.11 11.16
N ASP A 90 13.82 -0.20 11.24
CA ASP A 90 13.05 -0.16 12.49
C ASP A 90 13.47 -1.31 13.44
N LEU A 91 13.82 -2.48 12.90
CA LEU A 91 14.22 -3.67 13.67
C LEU A 91 15.70 -3.71 14.06
N PHE A 92 16.60 -3.26 13.18
CA PHE A 92 18.05 -3.47 13.30
C PHE A 92 18.87 -2.18 13.43
N GLY A 93 18.22 -1.02 13.34
CA GLY A 93 18.84 0.30 13.39
C GLY A 93 19.31 0.82 12.02
N ASP A 94 19.63 2.12 12.00
CA ASP A 94 20.05 2.85 10.80
C ASP A 94 21.42 2.42 10.27
N GLU A 95 22.22 1.77 11.11
CA GLU A 95 23.55 1.24 10.76
C GLU A 95 23.48 -0.18 10.15
N ALA A 96 22.30 -0.81 10.07
CA ALA A 96 22.18 -2.14 9.49
C ALA A 96 22.65 -2.19 8.02
N THR A 97 23.39 -3.23 7.65
CA THR A 97 23.82 -3.44 6.27
C THR A 97 22.70 -4.16 5.52
N ILE A 98 21.92 -3.41 4.77
CA ILE A 98 20.81 -3.92 3.97
C ILE A 98 21.30 -4.19 2.55
N ARG A 99 21.07 -5.41 2.05
CA ARG A 99 21.45 -5.79 0.68
C ARG A 99 20.42 -6.69 0.01
N ALA A 100 20.41 -6.67 -1.31
CA ALA A 100 19.76 -7.70 -2.11
C ALA A 100 20.68 -8.93 -2.24
N PRO A 101 20.12 -10.15 -2.38
CA PRO A 101 20.90 -11.35 -2.67
C PRO A 101 21.64 -11.26 -4.00
N GLY A 102 22.88 -11.73 -4.04
CA GLY A 102 23.64 -11.91 -5.28
C GLY A 102 23.18 -13.13 -6.08
N PRO A 103 23.60 -13.24 -7.36
CA PRO A 103 23.37 -14.44 -8.15
C PRO A 103 24.07 -15.64 -7.49
N ASP A 104 23.36 -16.76 -7.42
CA ASP A 104 23.84 -18.03 -6.84
C ASP A 104 24.24 -17.96 -5.34
N GLU A 105 23.82 -16.91 -4.62
CA GLU A 105 24.15 -16.72 -3.22
C GLU A 105 23.32 -17.64 -2.30
N ARG A 106 23.97 -18.11 -1.22
CA ARG A 106 23.33 -18.85 -0.13
C ARG A 106 23.26 -17.96 1.11
N LEU A 107 22.05 -17.72 1.60
CA LEU A 107 21.78 -16.87 2.76
C LEU A 107 21.12 -17.69 3.87
N VAL A 108 21.66 -17.61 5.08
CA VAL A 108 21.16 -18.33 6.25
C VAL A 108 20.82 -17.31 7.33
N GLY A 109 19.60 -17.37 7.84
CA GLY A 109 19.13 -16.32 8.73
C GLY A 109 17.70 -16.52 9.20
N ARG A 110 17.27 -15.67 10.13
CA ARG A 110 15.90 -15.65 10.64
C ARG A 110 15.05 -14.72 9.79
N VAL A 111 13.83 -15.15 9.45
CA VAL A 111 12.84 -14.31 8.78
C VAL A 111 12.17 -13.42 9.82
N GLU A 112 12.17 -12.12 9.61
CA GLU A 112 11.74 -11.16 10.65
C GLU A 112 10.53 -10.34 10.22
N ALA A 113 10.47 -9.97 8.94
CA ALA A 113 9.35 -9.22 8.38
C ALA A 113 9.01 -9.69 6.95
N ARG A 114 7.79 -9.39 6.53
CA ARG A 114 7.29 -9.64 5.18
C ARG A 114 6.36 -8.50 4.77
N THR A 115 6.53 -8.02 3.54
CA THR A 115 5.63 -7.09 2.87
C THR A 115 4.93 -7.81 1.71
N ASP A 116 4.20 -7.08 0.86
CA ASP A 116 3.42 -7.69 -0.23
C ASP A 116 4.30 -8.41 -1.27
N PHE A 117 5.47 -7.85 -1.59
CA PHE A 117 6.39 -8.40 -2.60
C PHE A 117 7.76 -8.77 -2.05
N HIS A 118 8.07 -8.46 -0.79
CA HIS A 118 9.41 -8.68 -0.23
C HIS A 118 9.41 -9.39 1.13
N LEU A 119 10.53 -10.06 1.41
CA LEU A 119 10.83 -10.75 2.66
C LEU A 119 12.13 -10.20 3.27
N VAL A 120 12.14 -9.98 4.57
CA VAL A 120 13.30 -9.49 5.33
C VAL A 120 13.92 -10.64 6.12
N GLN A 121 15.18 -10.96 5.83
CA GLN A 121 15.95 -11.99 6.50
C GLN A 121 17.14 -11.39 7.25
N HIS A 122 17.23 -11.64 8.55
CA HIS A 122 18.37 -11.25 9.38
C HIS A 122 19.47 -12.30 9.28
N LEU A 123 20.67 -11.88 8.84
CA LEU A 123 21.84 -12.72 8.61
C LEU A 123 22.84 -12.74 9.79
N GLY A 124 22.58 -11.95 10.84
CA GLY A 124 23.49 -11.73 11.96
C GLY A 124 24.36 -10.47 11.78
N ARG A 125 24.99 -10.00 12.87
CA ARG A 125 25.89 -8.82 12.90
C ARG A 125 25.30 -7.58 12.19
N SER A 126 24.02 -7.32 12.40
CA SER A 126 23.29 -6.20 11.77
C SER A 126 23.21 -6.26 10.24
N ALA A 127 23.50 -7.42 9.61
CA ALA A 127 23.32 -7.62 8.19
C ALA A 127 21.92 -8.19 7.89
N VAL A 128 21.26 -7.61 6.89
CA VAL A 128 19.90 -7.95 6.50
C VAL A 128 19.84 -8.14 4.99
N ALA A 129 19.19 -9.23 4.56
CA ALA A 129 18.85 -9.46 3.16
C ALA A 129 17.37 -9.16 2.92
N ILE A 130 17.07 -8.50 1.80
CA ILE A 130 15.70 -8.30 1.30
C ILE A 130 15.52 -9.13 0.04
N HIS A 131 14.57 -10.05 0.08
CA HIS A 131 14.28 -10.99 -1.00
C HIS A 131 12.99 -10.61 -1.70
N GLU A 132 12.94 -10.72 -3.02
CA GLU A 132 11.68 -10.67 -3.77
C GLU A 132 10.93 -12.01 -3.59
N LEU A 133 9.65 -11.93 -3.18
CA LEU A 133 8.83 -13.11 -2.92
C LEU A 133 8.55 -13.93 -4.18
N ALA A 134 8.45 -13.27 -5.34
CA ALA A 134 8.21 -13.93 -6.62
C ALA A 134 9.36 -14.84 -7.06
N SER A 135 10.58 -14.60 -6.55
CA SER A 135 11.74 -15.45 -6.83
C SER A 135 11.80 -16.68 -5.93
N LEU A 136 11.05 -16.75 -4.82
CA LEU A 136 11.10 -17.88 -3.89
C LEU A 136 10.16 -19.00 -4.33
N ASP A 137 10.61 -20.25 -4.21
CA ASP A 137 9.78 -21.45 -4.46
C ASP A 137 8.63 -21.59 -3.46
N ARG A 138 8.80 -21.06 -2.25
CA ARG A 138 7.76 -20.93 -1.22
C ARG A 138 8.05 -19.76 -0.29
N VAL A 139 7.01 -19.25 0.37
CA VAL A 139 7.15 -18.18 1.36
C VAL A 139 7.44 -18.78 2.74
N PRO A 140 8.62 -18.54 3.35
CA PRO A 140 8.91 -19.03 4.69
C PRO A 140 8.06 -18.32 5.75
N PRO A 141 7.70 -19.01 6.85
CA PRO A 141 7.02 -18.40 7.98
C PRO A 141 7.92 -17.37 8.70
N LEU A 142 7.30 -16.34 9.26
CA LEU A 142 7.98 -15.37 10.11
C LEU A 142 8.59 -16.04 11.36
N ALA A 143 9.61 -15.40 11.92
CA ALA A 143 10.35 -15.81 13.11
C ALA A 143 11.12 -17.14 13.01
N ARG A 144 11.18 -17.80 11.83
CA ARG A 144 11.91 -19.05 11.62
C ARG A 144 13.28 -18.82 10.98
N SER A 145 14.24 -19.67 11.34
CA SER A 145 15.55 -19.72 10.69
C SER A 145 15.49 -20.64 9.48
N VAL A 146 15.79 -20.07 8.31
CA VAL A 146 15.76 -20.77 7.02
C VAL A 146 17.05 -20.51 6.26
N THR A 147 17.34 -21.40 5.31
CA THR A 147 18.35 -21.17 4.27
C THR A 147 17.64 -20.82 2.97
N ILE A 148 18.01 -19.72 2.33
CA ILE A 148 17.54 -19.34 1.01
C ILE A 148 18.72 -19.44 0.05
N GLN A 149 18.59 -20.28 -0.97
CA GLN A 149 19.62 -20.53 -1.98
C GLN A 149 19.13 -20.02 -3.33
N TYR A 150 19.80 -19.02 -3.88
CA TYR A 150 19.54 -18.57 -5.25
C TYR A 150 20.26 -19.49 -6.25
N ARG A 151 19.61 -19.73 -7.40
CA ARG A 151 20.16 -20.36 -8.60
C ARG A 151 19.45 -19.82 -9.83
N ALA A 152 20.19 -19.22 -10.77
CA ALA A 152 19.64 -18.72 -12.04
C ALA A 152 18.39 -17.83 -11.89
N GLY A 153 18.38 -16.94 -10.89
CA GLY A 153 17.28 -15.98 -10.64
C GLY A 153 16.08 -16.53 -9.86
N ALA A 154 16.02 -17.83 -9.61
CA ALA A 154 15.07 -18.45 -8.68
C ALA A 154 15.74 -18.78 -7.35
N ALA A 155 14.97 -18.92 -6.28
CA ALA A 155 15.45 -19.24 -4.95
C ALA A 155 14.69 -20.40 -4.32
N GLN A 156 15.45 -21.32 -3.72
CA GLN A 156 14.92 -22.45 -2.96
C GLN A 156 15.02 -22.18 -1.46
N VAL A 157 13.90 -22.36 -0.74
CA VAL A 157 13.81 -22.16 0.71
C VAL A 157 13.90 -23.49 1.43
N LEU A 158 14.98 -23.71 2.19
CA LEU A 158 15.25 -24.92 2.97
C LEU A 158 15.07 -24.67 4.48
N ASP A 159 14.24 -25.49 5.14
CA ASP A 159 14.05 -25.42 6.59
C ASP A 159 15.24 -26.02 7.32
N ARG A 160 15.78 -25.28 8.30
CA ARG A 160 16.93 -25.74 9.08
C ARG A 160 16.59 -26.97 9.93
N ASP A 161 15.37 -27.02 10.46
CA ASP A 161 14.91 -28.08 11.36
C ASP A 161 14.88 -29.46 10.68
N GLN A 162 14.73 -29.53 9.35
CA GLN A 162 14.73 -30.80 8.62
C GLN A 162 16.13 -31.34 8.29
N VAL A 163 17.15 -30.48 8.25
CA VAL A 163 18.51 -30.90 7.86
C VAL A 163 19.21 -31.67 8.98
N GLN A 164 19.05 -31.25 10.24
CA GLN A 164 19.67 -31.94 11.38
C GLN A 164 19.12 -33.36 11.61
N THR A 165 17.83 -33.60 11.36
CA THR A 165 17.24 -34.94 11.54
C THR A 165 17.77 -35.96 10.53
N ARG A 166 18.11 -35.55 9.30
CA ARG A 166 18.66 -36.48 8.30
C ARG A 166 20.11 -36.87 8.58
N GLU A 167 20.94 -35.95 9.10
CA GLU A 167 22.34 -36.27 9.44
C GLU A 167 22.46 -37.15 10.69
N SER A 168 21.45 -37.11 11.57
CA SER A 168 21.44 -37.90 12.81
C SER A 168 21.13 -39.39 12.59
N ASN A 169 20.48 -39.74 11.47
CA ASN A 169 20.07 -41.12 11.15
C ASN A 169 21.06 -41.88 10.25
N VAL A 170 22.22 -41.30 9.94
CA VAL A 170 23.27 -41.91 9.10
C VAL A 170 24.52 -42.27 9.93
N ARG A 171 24.42 -42.23 11.26
CA ARG A 171 25.44 -42.74 12.20
C ARG A 171 24.87 -43.86 13.04
#